data_AF-A0A533SP40-F1
#
_entry.id   AF-A0A533SP40-F1
#
_cell.length_a   1.000
_cell.length_b   1.000
_cell.length_c   1.000
_cell.angle_alpha   90.00
_cell.angle_beta   90.00
_cell.angle_gamma   90.00
#
_symmetry.space_group_name_H-M   'P 1'
#
loop_
_entity.id
_entity.type
_entity.pdbx_description
1 polymer ?
#
loop_
_entity_poly.entity_id
_entity_poly.type
_entity_poly.pdbx_seq_one_letter_code
_entity_poly.pdbx_strand_id
1 'polypeptide(L)'
;MPDILENIPENDPLHNPAQKVIIDRILADNHDRQGATMVVLNELQKQIGFVSEAMQAYVARELKVPVSSVHGVVSFYSFFTTS
;
A
#
# COMPACT_ATOMS: atom_id res chain seq x y z
N MET A 1 2.90 3.90 -18.61
CA MET A 1 1.61 3.69 -17.91
C MET A 1 1.27 5.01 -17.27
N PRO A 2 0.02 5.50 -17.36
CA PRO A 2 -0.39 6.63 -16.53
C PRO A 2 -0.09 6.29 -15.07
N ASP A 3 0.42 7.25 -14.30
CA ASP A 3 0.70 7.01 -12.89
C ASP A 3 -0.65 6.77 -12.20
N ILE A 4 -0.83 5.59 -11.60
CA ILE A 4 -2.07 5.24 -10.90
C ILE A 4 -2.37 6.28 -9.80
N LEU A 5 -1.34 6.94 -9.28
CA LEU A 5 -1.46 8.01 -8.30
C LEU A 5 -2.01 9.32 -8.87
N GLU A 6 -2.06 9.48 -10.19
CA GLU A 6 -2.75 10.60 -10.87
C GLU A 6 -4.26 10.35 -11.03
N ASN A 7 -4.71 9.09 -10.94
CA ASN A 7 -6.12 8.70 -11.15
C ASN A 7 -6.59 7.71 -10.07
N ILE A 8 -6.49 8.10 -8.80
CA ILE A 8 -6.94 7.30 -7.66
C ILE A 8 -8.48 7.27 -7.61
N PRO A 9 -9.14 6.09 -7.56
CA PRO A 9 -10.59 5.98 -7.46
C PRO A 9 -11.16 6.77 -6.26
N GLU A 10 -12.28 7.48 -6.41
CA GLU A 10 -12.83 8.35 -5.35
C GLU A 10 -13.08 7.65 -4.00
N ASN A 11 -13.43 6.36 -4.03
CA ASN A 11 -13.71 5.56 -2.84
C ASN A 11 -12.45 4.88 -2.25
N ASP A 12 -11.27 5.17 -2.78
CA ASP A 12 -10.02 4.58 -2.31
C ASP A 12 -9.64 5.10 -0.92
N PRO A 13 -9.06 4.25 -0.05
CA PRO A 13 -8.59 4.66 1.27
C PRO A 13 -7.61 5.83 1.29
N LEU A 14 -6.89 6.09 0.19
CA LEU A 14 -6.00 7.24 0.05
C LEU A 14 -6.73 8.58 -0.04
N HIS A 15 -8.00 8.61 -0.50
CA HIS A 15 -8.83 9.83 -0.51
C HIS A 15 -9.54 10.09 0.81
N ASN A 16 -9.65 9.08 1.68
CA ASN A 16 -10.21 9.26 3.01
C ASN A 16 -9.15 9.80 3.97
N PRO A 17 -9.29 11.02 4.52
CA PRO A 17 -8.26 11.63 5.37
C PRO A 17 -7.92 10.80 6.61
N ALA A 18 -8.92 10.16 7.22
CA ALA A 18 -8.71 9.35 8.42
C ALA A 18 -7.90 8.08 8.11
N GLN A 19 -8.19 7.43 6.98
CA GLN A 19 -7.44 6.25 6.53
C GLN A 19 -6.05 6.64 6.04
N LYS A 20 -5.91 7.75 5.32
CA LYS A 20 -4.61 8.27 4.87
C LYS A 20 -3.64 8.49 6.02
N VAL A 21 -4.10 9.06 7.14
CA VAL A 21 -3.27 9.23 8.35
C VAL A 21 -2.76 7.89 8.88
N ILE A 22 -3.59 6.84 8.84
CA ILE A 22 -3.20 5.49 9.25
C ILE A 22 -2.15 4.92 8.28
N ILE A 23 -2.37 5.07 6.98
CA ILE A 23 -1.46 4.62 5.92
C ILE A 23 -0.07 5.26 6.09
N ASP A 24 -0.03 6.59 6.21
CA ASP A 24 1.21 7.36 6.36
C ASP A 24 1.95 6.97 7.65
N ARG A 25 1.22 6.72 8.74
CA ARG A 25 1.80 6.27 10.00
C ARG A 25 2.45 4.88 9.87
N ILE A 26 1.75 3.92 9.25
CA ILE A 26 2.29 2.57 9.04
C ILE A 26 3.57 2.63 8.20
N LEU A 27 3.59 3.46 7.17
CA LEU A 27 4.77 3.67 6.33
C LEU A 27 5.93 4.25 7.15
N ALA A 28 5.68 5.32 7.91
CA ALA A 28 6.70 5.94 8.75
C ALA A 28 7.27 4.97 9.81
N ASP A 29 6.41 4.19 10.46
CA ASP A 29 6.80 3.26 11.54
C ASP A 29 7.64 2.07 11.01
N ASN A 30 7.60 1.79 9.71
CA ASN A 30 8.21 0.60 9.11
C ASN A 30 9.22 0.88 7.97
N HIS A 31 9.43 2.15 7.60
CA HIS A 31 10.27 2.54 6.44
C HIS A 31 11.66 1.89 6.45
N ASP A 32 12.34 1.89 7.60
CA ASP A 32 13.74 1.42 7.71
C ASP A 32 13.87 -0.07 8.03
N ARG A 33 12.77 -0.82 8.04
CA ARG A 33 12.78 -2.24 8.40
C ARG A 33 13.21 -3.13 7.24
N GLN A 34 14.00 -4.15 7.53
CA GLN A 34 14.24 -5.23 6.58
C GLN A 34 12.92 -5.92 6.26
N GLY A 35 12.55 -5.98 4.97
CA GLY A 35 11.25 -6.51 4.56
C GLY A 35 10.07 -5.56 4.78
N ALA A 36 10.32 -4.24 4.88
CA ALA A 36 9.31 -3.20 5.10
C ALA A 36 8.05 -3.37 4.24
N THR A 37 8.20 -3.71 2.96
CA THR A 37 7.07 -3.89 2.04
C THR A 37 6.04 -4.89 2.55
N MET A 38 6.46 -6.08 2.99
CA MET A 38 5.54 -7.11 3.47
C MET A 38 4.87 -6.70 4.79
N VAL A 39 5.62 -6.06 5.69
CA VAL A 39 5.10 -5.59 6.99
C VAL A 39 4.08 -4.49 6.78
N VAL A 40 4.38 -3.50 5.94
CA VAL A 40 3.49 -2.39 5.60
C VAL A 40 2.20 -2.92 4.99
N LEU A 41 2.27 -3.76 3.95
CA LEU A 41 1.07 -4.29 3.29
C LEU A 41 0.19 -5.09 4.26
N ASN A 42 0.79 -5.87 5.16
CA ASN A 42 0.04 -6.61 6.18
C ASN A 42 -0.69 -5.70 7.17
N GLU A 43 -0.01 -4.69 7.68
CA GLU A 43 -0.63 -3.73 8.61
C GLU A 43 -1.70 -2.89 7.91
N LEU A 44 -1.49 -2.51 6.64
CA LEU A 44 -2.50 -1.84 5.82
C LEU A 44 -3.75 -2.70 5.70
N GLN A 45 -3.62 -3.96 5.31
CA GLN A 45 -4.76 -4.87 5.22
C GLN A 45 -5.47 -5.05 6.56
N LYS A 46 -4.71 -5.17 7.65
CA LYS A 46 -5.29 -5.36 9.00
C LYS A 46 -6.09 -4.15 9.47
N GLN A 47 -5.63 -2.94 9.16
CA GLN A 47 -6.24 -1.69 9.63
C GLN A 47 -7.33 -1.16 8.69
N ILE A 48 -7.20 -1.43 7.38
CA ILE A 48 -8.11 -0.92 6.34
C ILE A 48 -9.08 -2.01 5.85
N GLY A 49 -8.67 -3.27 5.88
CA GLY A 49 -9.45 -4.44 5.46
C GLY A 49 -9.02 -5.03 4.11
N PHE A 50 -8.35 -4.25 3.27
CA PHE A 50 -7.86 -4.65 1.94
C PHE A 50 -6.68 -3.77 1.51
N VAL A 51 -6.05 -4.11 0.38
CA VAL A 51 -5.00 -3.29 -0.23
C VAL A 51 -5.32 -3.03 -1.71
N SER A 52 -5.71 -1.80 -2.03
CA SER A 52 -5.99 -1.38 -3.41
C SER A 52 -4.73 -1.23 -4.25
N GLU A 53 -4.88 -1.15 -5.58
CA GLU A 53 -3.74 -0.87 -6.48
C GLU A 53 -3.10 0.51 -6.22
N ALA A 54 -3.90 1.52 -5.89
CA ALA A 54 -3.39 2.84 -5.56
C ALA A 54 -2.57 2.82 -4.25
N MET A 55 -3.03 2.07 -3.24
CA MET A 55 -2.25 1.83 -2.02
C MET A 55 -0.94 1.11 -2.31
N GLN A 56 -0.93 0.10 -3.20
CA GLN A 56 0.30 -0.60 -3.61
C GLN A 56 1.28 0.36 -4.28
N ALA A 57 0.81 1.19 -5.21
CA ALA A 57 1.63 2.19 -5.89
C ALA A 57 2.18 3.24 -4.91
N TYR A 58 1.36 3.68 -3.96
CA TYR A 58 1.75 4.62 -2.92
C TYR A 58 2.85 4.03 -2.03
N VAL A 59 2.67 2.80 -1.54
CA VAL A 59 3.68 2.08 -0.75
C VAL A 59 4.99 1.92 -1.51
N ALA A 60 4.92 1.57 -2.80
CA ALA A 60 6.11 1.44 -3.64
C ALA A 60 6.90 2.75 -3.71
N ARG A 61 6.19 3.86 -3.92
CA ARG A 61 6.78 5.20 -3.99
C ARG A 61 7.42 5.62 -2.68
N GLU A 62 6.71 5.48 -1.57
CA GLU A 62 7.18 5.91 -0.24
C GLU A 62 8.35 5.06 0.26
N LEU A 63 8.32 3.74 0.01
CA LEU A 63 9.44 2.84 0.34
C LEU A 63 10.58 2.86 -0.71
N LYS A 64 10.43 3.62 -1.79
CA LYS A 64 11.40 3.72 -2.91
C LYS A 64 11.75 2.36 -3.51
N VAL A 65 10.76 1.48 -3.64
CA VAL A 65 10.90 0.17 -4.27
C VAL A 65 10.12 0.12 -5.58
N PRO A 66 10.47 -0.78 -6.52
CA PRO A 66 9.67 -0.97 -7.73
C PRO A 66 8.24 -1.39 -7.40
N VAL A 67 7.25 -0.83 -8.11
CA VAL A 67 5.84 -1.23 -8.00
C VAL A 67 5.67 -2.73 -8.29
N SER A 68 6.49 -3.30 -9.18
CA SER A 68 6.53 -4.74 -9.45
C SER A 68 6.94 -5.58 -8.24
N SER A 69 7.77 -5.06 -7.33
CA SER A 69 8.13 -5.75 -6.08
C SER A 69 6.92 -5.83 -5.14
N VAL A 70 6.14 -4.75 -5.05
CA VAL A 70 4.90 -4.70 -4.24
C VAL A 70 3.84 -5.63 -4.82
N HIS A 71 3.58 -5.54 -6.14
CA HIS A 71 2.67 -6.46 -6.82
C HIS A 71 3.10 -7.92 -6.68
N GLY A 72 4.41 -8.20 -6.72
CA GLY A 72 4.96 -9.52 -6.49
C GLY A 72 4.54 -10.08 -5.14
N VAL A 73 4.67 -9.29 -4.07
CA VAL A 73 4.24 -9.68 -2.71
C VAL A 73 2.72 -9.91 -2.66
N VAL A 74 1.91 -8.98 -3.18
CA VAL A 74 0.45 -9.12 -3.14
C VAL A 74 -0.05 -10.32 -3.96
N SER A 75 0.57 -10.59 -5.10
CA SER A 75 0.19 -11.71 -5.99
C SER A 75 0.69 -13.06 -5.50
N PHE A 76 1.86 -13.14 -4.86
CA PHE A 76 2.41 -14.40 -4.36
C PHE A 76 1.72 -14.91 -3.10
N TYR A 77 1.20 -13.99 -2.29
CA TYR A 77 0.65 -14.32 -0.98
C TYR A 77 -0.87 -14.23 -1.00
N SER A 78 -1.52 -15.40 -1.04
CA SER A 78 -2.98 -15.55 -1.11
C SER A 78 -3.75 -14.99 0.10
N PHE A 79 -3.06 -14.53 1.13
CA PHE A 79 -3.68 -13.87 2.28
C PHE A 79 -3.95 -12.38 2.02
N PHE A 80 -3.40 -11.78 0.96
CA PHE A 80 -3.74 -10.43 0.57
C PHE A 80 -5.03 -10.39 -0.25
N THR A 81 -5.98 -9.54 0.18
CA THR A 81 -7.22 -9.24 -0.51
C THR A 81 -7.05 -7.91 -1.25
N THR A 82 -7.12 -7.97 -2.58
CA THR A 82 -7.14 -6.79 -3.45
C THR A 82 -8.59 -6.47 -3.82
N SER A 83 -8.99 -5.21 -3.74
CA SER A 83 -10.35 -4.73 -4.06
C SER A 83 -10.29 -3.42 -4.81
#